data_AF-A0A2S9G199-F1
#
_entry.id   AF-A0A2S9G199-F1
#
_cell.length_a   1.000
_cell.length_b   1.000
_cell.length_c   1.000
_cell.angle_alpha   90.00
_cell.angle_beta   90.00
_cell.angle_gamma   90.00
#
_symmetry.space_group_name_H-M   'P 1'
#
loop_
_entity.id
_entity.type
_entity.pdbx_description
1 polymer ?
#
loop_
_entity_poly.entity_id
_entity_poly.type
_entity_poly.pdbx_seq_one_letter_code
_entity_poly.pdbx_strand_id
1 'polypeptide(L)' 'GGRSNIVELYVSYLRKKIDSGREPMIHTLRGAGYVLKPAR' A
#
# COMPACT_ATOMS: atom_id res chain seq x y z
N GLY A 1 -6.43 -13.53 -17.27
CA GLY A 1 -6.34 -12.37 -16.35
C GLY A 1 -5.77 -12.78 -15.00
N GLY A 2 -4.45 -13.00 -14.91
CA GLY A 2 -3.78 -13.45 -13.68
C GLY A 2 -2.72 -12.48 -13.13
N ARG A 3 -2.53 -11.32 -13.77
CA ARG A 3 -1.55 -10.29 -13.35
C ARG A 3 -2.19 -9.09 -12.64
N SER A 4 -3.53 -9.03 -12.61
CA SER A 4 -4.26 -7.83 -12.20
C SER A 4 -4.26 -7.57 -10.68
N ASN A 5 -3.71 -8.46 -9.86
CA ASN A 5 -3.73 -8.34 -8.39
C ASN A 5 -2.33 -8.45 -7.74
N ILE A 6 -1.24 -8.55 -8.52
CA ILE A 6 0.10 -8.68 -7.92
C ILE A 6 0.48 -7.39 -7.15
N VAL A 7 0.13 -6.23 -7.70
CA VAL A 7 0.42 -4.93 -7.05
C VAL A 7 -0.30 -4.82 -5.71
N GLU A 8 -1.60 -5.11 -5.68
CA GLU A 8 -2.41 -5.13 -4.47
C GLU A 8 -1.88 -6.10 -3.41
N LEU A 9 -1.44 -7.30 -3.83
CA LEU A 9 -0.81 -8.28 -2.94
C LEU A 9 0.46 -7.73 -2.29
N TYR A 10 1.37 -7.17 -3.09
CA TYR A 10 2.63 -6.63 -2.57
C TYR A 10 2.41 -5.36 -1.74
N VAL A 11 1.42 -4.52 -2.08
CA VAL A 11 1.04 -3.38 -1.24
C VAL A 11 0.53 -3.86 0.13
N SER A 12 -0.29 -4.92 0.16
CA SER A 12 -0.75 -5.53 1.42
C SER A 12 0.41 -6.04 2.26
N TYR A 13 1.38 -6.72 1.65
CA TYR A 13 2.58 -7.18 2.34
C TYR A 13 3.44 -6.03 2.86
N LEU A 14 3.57 -4.96 2.08
CA LEU A 14 4.37 -3.82 2.47
C LEU A 14 3.74 -3.08 3.65
N ARG A 15 2.43 -2.86 3.64
CA ARG A 15 1.68 -2.28 4.78
C ARG A 15 1.90 -3.06 6.07
N LYS A 16 1.83 -4.40 6.02
CA LYS A 16 2.12 -5.24 7.19
C LYS A 16 3.53 -5.04 7.74
N LYS A 17 4.52 -4.78 6.87
CA LYS A 17 5.91 -4.58 7.26
C LYS A 17 6.20 -3.18 7.77
N ILE A 18 5.62 -2.16 7.14
CA ILE A 18 6.02 -0.77 7.37
C ILE A 18 4.99 0.04 8.14
N ASP A 19 3.71 -0.32 8.15
CA ASP A 19 2.66 0.44 8.85
C ASP A 19 2.29 -0.17 10.21
N SER A 20 2.88 -1.32 10.58
CA SER A 20 2.62 -1.93 11.89
C SER A 20 3.16 -1.05 13.03
N GLY A 21 2.28 -0.64 13.95
CA GLY A 21 2.65 0.14 15.13
C GLY A 21 2.91 1.63 14.89
N ARG A 22 2.52 2.17 13.73
CA ARG A 22 2.55 3.62 13.42
C ARG A 22 1.44 4.00 12.44
N GLU A 23 1.32 5.29 12.18
CA GLU A 23 0.38 5.81 11.17
C GLU A 23 0.68 5.25 9.77
N PRO A 24 -0.35 4.89 8.97
CA PRO A 24 -0.15 4.34 7.64
C PRO A 24 0.59 5.28 6.70
N MET A 25 1.62 4.76 6.02
CA MET A 25 2.40 5.51 5.03
C MET A 25 1.93 5.29 3.59
N ILE A 26 1.25 4.17 3.29
CA ILE A 26 0.77 3.86 1.93
C ILE A 26 -0.73 4.17 1.80
N HIS A 27 -1.06 5.21 1.04
CA HIS A 27 -2.43 5.64 0.80
C HIS A 27 -2.92 5.23 -0.59
N THR A 28 -4.17 4.76 -0.66
CA THR A 28 -4.82 4.43 -1.94
C THR A 28 -5.43 5.68 -2.54
N LEU A 29 -5.11 5.96 -3.81
CA LEU A 29 -5.75 6.97 -4.64
C LEU A 29 -6.64 6.27 -5.67
N ARG A 30 -7.95 6.34 -5.47
CA ARG A 30 -8.94 5.63 -6.31
C ARG A 30 -8.78 6.05 -7.76
N GLY A 31 -8.60 5.07 -8.65
CA GLY A 31 -8.41 5.29 -10.09
C GLY A 31 -6.99 5.73 -10.50
N ALA A 32 -6.08 5.94 -9.55
CA ALA A 32 -4.72 6.40 -9.83
C ALA A 32 -3.61 5.47 -9.28
N GLY A 33 -3.84 4.77 -8.17
CA GLY A 33 -2.89 3.82 -7.59
C GLY A 33 -2.59 4.10 -6.13
N TYR A 34 -1.31 4.15 -5.76
CA TYR A 34 -0.86 4.31 -4.37
C TYR A 34 0.16 5.45 -4.24
N VAL A 35 0.17 6.11 -3.09
CA VAL A 35 1.17 7.12 -2.74
C VAL A 35 1.79 6.81 -1.39
N LEU A 36 3.11 7.00 -1.28
CA LEU A 36 3.84 6.91 -0.03
C LEU A 36 3.94 8.31 0.61
N LYS A 37 3.56 8.45 1.88
CA LYS A 37 3.73 9.67 2.66
C LYS A 37 4.39 9.34 4.00
N PRO A 38 5.20 10.25 4.58
CA PRO A 38 5.75 10.03 5.92
C PRO A 38 4.63 9.85 6.95
N ALA A 39 4.84 8.91 7.89
CA ALA A 39 4.03 8.83 9.09
C ALA A 39 4.23 10.14 9.89
N ARG A 40 3.14 10.68 10.43
CA ARG A 40 3.19 11.85 11.31
C ARG A 40 3.69 11.47 12.70
#